data_AF-A0A199UWH5-F1
#
_entry.id   AF-A0A199UWH5-F1
#
_cell.length_a   1.000
_cell.length_b   1.000
_cell.length_c   1.000
_cell.angle_alpha   90.00
_cell.angle_beta   90.00
_cell.angle_gamma   90.00
#
_symmetry.space_group_name_H-M   'P 1'
#
loop_
_entity.id
_entity.type
_entity.pdbx_description
1 polymer ?
#
loop_
_entity_poly.entity_id
_entity_poly.type
_entity_poly.pdbx_seq_one_letter_code
_entity_poly.pdbx_strand_id
1 'polypeptide(L)'
;MSKAGGAGSGPTAAAAAAAAQKQKTLLQRVDADVANIVDNFSLLINVARVNDPPFRNSQEAFQMEMRAARMVQAADSLLKLVSELKQTAIFSGFASLNENVDRRIEVFNQQAENTEKLLERIAEQAAASLKELETHYYSSVARTHQLDA
;
A
#
# COMPACT_ATOMS: atom_id res chain seq x y z
N MET A 1 22.09 -32.15 -8.53
CA MET A 1 22.80 -31.02 -7.89
C MET A 1 22.69 -29.81 -8.80
N SER A 2 22.11 -28.71 -8.30
CA SER A 2 22.22 -27.31 -8.76
C SER A 2 20.90 -26.61 -8.42
N LYS A 3 20.68 -26.35 -7.13
CA LYS A 3 20.88 -25.06 -6.43
C LYS A 3 19.65 -24.16 -6.57
N ALA A 4 18.79 -24.23 -5.55
CA ALA A 4 17.69 -23.31 -5.31
C ALA A 4 18.22 -21.86 -5.28
N GLY A 5 17.81 -21.07 -6.26
CA GLY A 5 18.14 -19.67 -6.38
C GLY A 5 17.25 -18.82 -5.47
N GLY A 6 17.90 -18.20 -4.49
CA GLY A 6 17.47 -17.09 -3.62
C GLY A 6 16.02 -16.65 -3.67
N ALA A 7 15.33 -16.87 -2.55
CA ALA A 7 14.21 -16.02 -2.11
C ALA A 7 14.73 -14.59 -1.94
N GLY A 8 14.71 -13.82 -3.03
CA GLY A 8 15.11 -12.43 -3.05
C GLY A 8 14.17 -11.60 -2.18
N SER A 9 14.75 -10.84 -1.26
CA SER A 9 14.13 -9.71 -0.60
C SER A 9 13.57 -8.75 -1.68
N GLY A 10 12.31 -8.93 -2.05
CA GLY A 10 11.67 -8.09 -3.06
C GLY A 10 11.52 -6.64 -2.59
N PRO A 11 11.32 -5.69 -3.53
CA PRO A 11 11.06 -4.27 -3.23
C PRO A 11 9.95 -4.06 -2.19
N THR A 12 8.98 -4.98 -2.12
CA THR A 12 7.90 -5.01 -1.11
C THR A 12 8.41 -5.23 0.32
N ALA A 13 9.44 -6.06 0.53
CA ALA A 13 10.00 -6.33 1.85
C ALA A 13 10.79 -5.12 2.39
N ALA A 14 11.54 -4.45 1.51
CA ALA A 14 12.24 -3.21 1.85
C ALA A 14 11.25 -2.07 2.16
N ALA A 15 10.17 -1.94 1.38
CA ALA A 15 9.11 -0.98 1.63
C ALA A 15 8.37 -1.25 2.96
N ALA A 16 8.07 -2.51 3.28
CA ALA A 16 7.47 -2.91 4.54
C ALA A 16 8.37 -2.58 5.75
N ALA A 17 9.67 -2.86 5.64
CA ALA A 17 10.64 -2.51 6.67
C ALA A 17 10.74 -0.98 6.88
N ALA A 18 10.76 -0.20 5.80
CA ALA A 18 10.76 1.26 5.86
C ALA A 18 9.47 1.81 6.51
N ALA A 19 8.31 1.22 6.20
CA ALA A 19 7.03 1.59 6.81
C ALA A 19 7.01 1.30 8.32
N ALA A 20 7.47 0.12 8.73
CA ALA A 20 7.58 -0.25 10.15
C ALA A 20 8.56 0.66 10.90
N GLN A 21 9.69 0.99 10.30
CA GLN A 21 10.65 1.94 10.88
C GLN A 21 10.04 3.34 11.01
N LYS A 22 9.31 3.82 9.99
CA LYS A 22 8.61 5.10 10.05
C LYS A 22 7.57 5.12 11.17
N GLN A 23 6.78 4.06 11.31
CA GLN A 23 5.82 3.94 12.41
C GLN A 23 6.49 4.03 13.78
N LYS A 24 7.61 3.32 13.97
CA LYS A 24 8.38 3.37 15.21
C LYS A 24 8.87 4.78 15.51
N THR A 25 9.43 5.47 14.53
CA THR A 25 9.90 6.86 14.71
C THR A 25 8.77 7.81 15.08
N LEU A 26 7.59 7.67 14.46
CA LEU A 26 6.42 8.48 14.80
C LEU A 26 5.97 8.25 16.25
N LEU A 27 5.90 6.99 16.70
CA LEU A 27 5.57 6.67 18.10
C LEU A 27 6.58 7.29 19.08
N GLN A 28 7.87 7.12 18.82
CA GLN A 28 8.92 7.70 19.65
C GLN A 28 8.82 9.23 19.72
N ARG A 29 8.45 9.88 18.62
CA ARG A 29 8.26 11.34 18.58
C ARG A 29 7.05 11.77 19.40
N VAL A 30 5.93 11.05 19.33
CA VAL A 30 4.76 11.31 20.19
C VAL A 30 5.15 11.21 21.67
N ASP A 31 5.79 10.11 22.05
CA ASP A 31 6.17 9.87 23.45
C ASP A 31 7.11 10.98 23.96
N ALA A 32 8.09 11.36 23.15
CA ALA A 32 9.02 12.45 23.48
C ALA A 32 8.31 13.81 23.61
N ASP A 33 7.41 14.16 22.68
CA ASP A 33 6.69 15.43 22.70
C ASP A 33 5.71 15.50 23.88
N VAL A 34 5.01 14.40 24.20
CA VAL A 34 4.11 14.32 25.37
C VAL A 34 4.91 14.42 26.68
N ALA A 35 6.02 13.69 26.81
CA ALA A 35 6.90 13.79 27.96
C ALA A 35 7.42 15.23 28.14
N ASN A 36 7.88 15.87 27.05
CA ASN A 36 8.31 17.26 27.08
C ASN A 36 7.21 18.21 27.59
N ILE A 37 5.96 18.05 27.16
CA ILE A 37 4.86 18.89 27.64
C ILE A 37 4.65 18.70 29.15
N VAL A 38 4.56 17.46 29.60
CA VAL A 38 4.30 17.12 31.02
C VAL A 38 5.44 17.57 31.92
N ASP A 39 6.69 17.35 31.52
CA ASP A 39 7.87 17.74 32.27
C ASP A 39 7.98 19.27 32.38
N ASN A 40 7.83 19.99 31.26
CA ASN A 40 7.88 21.45 31.26
C ASN A 40 6.72 22.07 32.05
N PHE A 41 5.53 21.44 32.04
CA PHE A 41 4.40 21.88 32.86
C PHE A 41 4.68 21.68 34.36
N SER A 42 5.19 20.52 34.75
CA SER A 42 5.58 20.22 36.15
C SER A 42 6.63 21.21 36.64
N LEU A 43 7.61 21.49 35.79
CA LEU A 43 8.62 22.51 36.00
C LEU A 43 7.98 23.91 36.16
N LEU A 44 7.02 24.29 35.32
CA LEU A 44 6.35 25.59 35.41
C LEU A 44 5.61 25.75 36.75
N ILE A 45 4.90 24.72 37.21
CA ILE A 45 4.24 24.70 38.53
C ILE A 45 5.26 24.91 39.65
N ASN A 46 6.43 24.26 39.58
CA ASN A 46 7.47 24.40 40.59
C ASN A 46 8.03 25.84 40.67
N VAL A 47 8.15 26.54 39.55
CA VAL A 47 8.60 27.95 39.51
C VAL A 47 7.48 28.91 39.92
N ALA A 48 6.22 28.56 39.68
CA ALA A 48 5.07 29.36 40.11
C ALA A 48 4.84 29.33 41.63
N ARG A 49 5.45 28.37 42.34
CA ARG A 49 5.29 28.23 43.79
C ARG A 49 6.09 29.33 44.51
N VAL A 50 5.35 30.30 45.04
CA VAL A 50 5.90 31.40 45.84
C VAL A 50 6.49 30.84 47.15
N ASN A 51 7.81 30.95 47.31
CA ASN A 51 8.49 30.82 48.60
C ASN A 51 9.31 32.11 48.79
N ASP A 52 8.98 32.94 49.77
CA ASP A 52 9.80 34.12 50.14
C ASP A 52 11.19 33.67 50.68
N PRO A 53 12.33 34.41 50.62
CA PRO A 53 12.85 35.57 49.84
C PRO A 53 14.26 35.27 49.19
N PRO A 54 15.09 36.23 48.67
CA PRO A 54 14.85 37.57 48.12
C PRO A 54 14.95 37.56 46.56
N PHE A 55 14.00 38.22 45.91
CA PHE A 55 13.98 38.66 44.49
C PHE A 55 14.79 37.84 43.45
N ARG A 56 14.09 36.90 42.79
CA ARG A 56 14.49 36.34 41.48
C ARG A 56 13.42 36.52 40.39
N ASN A 57 12.56 37.52 40.53
CA ASN A 57 11.37 37.69 39.69
C ASN A 57 11.69 37.69 38.17
N SER A 58 12.77 38.33 37.73
CA SER A 58 13.16 38.35 36.31
C SER A 58 13.71 36.99 35.82
N GLN A 59 14.49 36.29 36.65
CA GLN A 59 15.03 34.97 36.31
C GLN A 59 13.92 33.92 36.27
N GLU A 60 12.99 33.97 37.21
CA GLU A 60 11.83 33.08 37.28
C GLU A 60 10.87 33.33 36.11
N ALA A 61 10.59 34.60 35.78
CA ALA A 61 9.80 34.97 34.61
C ALA A 61 10.41 34.42 33.32
N PHE A 62 11.73 34.57 33.13
CA PHE A 62 12.42 34.01 31.97
C PHE A 62 12.34 32.47 31.93
N GLN A 63 12.50 31.79 33.06
CA GLN A 63 12.37 30.33 33.12
C GLN A 63 10.96 29.86 32.81
N MET A 64 9.93 30.56 33.28
CA MET A 64 8.53 30.28 32.94
C MET A 64 8.29 30.45 31.44
N GLU A 65 8.75 31.55 30.85
CA GLU A 65 8.60 31.83 29.42
C GLU A 65 9.27 30.74 28.58
N MET A 66 10.50 30.34 28.94
CA MET A 66 11.21 29.28 28.23
C MET A 66 10.48 27.93 28.30
N ARG A 67 9.92 27.57 29.47
CA ARG A 67 9.15 26.33 29.66
C ARG A 67 7.86 26.35 28.85
N ALA A 68 7.13 27.47 28.89
CA ALA A 68 5.93 27.66 28.09
C ALA A 68 6.22 27.58 26.59
N ALA A 69 7.28 28.22 26.12
CA ALA A 69 7.71 28.14 24.71
C ALA A 69 8.05 26.70 24.28
N ARG A 70 8.73 25.92 25.14
CA ARG A 70 9.01 24.50 24.87
C ARG A 70 7.75 23.64 24.82
N MET A 71 6.76 23.90 25.68
CA MET A 71 5.46 23.22 25.61
C MET A 71 4.74 23.52 24.30
N VAL A 72 4.72 24.79 23.88
CA VAL A 72 4.11 25.20 22.60
C VAL A 72 4.82 24.55 21.42
N GLN A 73 6.16 24.48 21.44
CA GLN A 73 6.95 23.80 20.42
C GLN A 73 6.62 22.30 20.33
N ALA A 74 6.52 21.61 21.46
CA ALA A 74 6.14 20.20 21.48
C ALA A 74 4.70 19.99 20.98
N ALA A 75 3.77 20.87 21.32
CA ALA A 75 2.41 20.83 20.79
C ALA A 75 2.35 21.05 19.27
N ASP A 76 3.13 21.99 18.73
CA ASP A 76 3.25 22.17 17.27
C ASP A 76 3.86 20.94 16.58
N SER A 77 4.85 20.30 17.21
CA SER A 77 5.41 19.04 16.72
C SER A 77 4.35 17.92 16.66
N LEU A 78 3.48 17.81 17.67
CA LEU A 78 2.36 16.87 17.67
C LEU A 78 1.35 17.17 16.54
N LEU A 79 1.05 18.45 16.27
CA LEU A 79 0.16 18.83 15.16
C LEU A 79 0.74 18.44 13.79
N LYS A 80 2.05 18.60 13.59
CA LYS A 80 2.76 18.14 12.39
C LYS A 80 2.69 16.62 12.27
N LEU A 81 2.90 15.90 13.36
CA LEU A 81 2.78 14.44 13.39
C LEU A 81 1.38 13.97 13.00
N VAL A 82 0.33 14.59 13.55
CA VAL A 82 -1.07 14.28 13.16
C VAL A 82 -1.29 14.54 11.67
N SER A 83 -0.71 15.61 11.12
CA SER A 83 -0.80 15.91 9.69
C SER A 83 -0.10 14.84 8.83
N GLU A 84 1.10 14.40 9.23
CA GLU A 84 1.84 13.31 8.58
C GLU A 84 1.05 11.97 8.62
N LEU A 85 0.38 11.67 9.74
CA LEU A 85 -0.48 10.49 9.87
C LEU A 85 -1.70 10.56 8.95
N LYS A 86 -2.38 11.71 8.91
CA LYS A 86 -3.51 11.92 7.97
C LYS A 86 -3.07 11.75 6.52
N GLN A 87 -1.93 12.32 6.16
CA GLN A 87 -1.35 12.18 4.82
C GLN A 87 -1.09 10.70 4.50
N THR A 88 -0.45 9.96 5.43
CA THR A 88 -0.17 8.53 5.26
C THR A 88 -1.46 7.71 5.09
N ALA A 89 -2.50 7.99 5.88
CA ALA A 89 -3.79 7.31 5.77
C ALA A 89 -4.45 7.53 4.40
N ILE A 90 -4.47 8.77 3.90
CA ILE A 90 -5.03 9.12 2.58
C ILE A 90 -4.30 8.36 1.47
N PHE A 91 -2.96 8.38 1.47
CA PHE A 91 -2.19 7.75 0.40
C PHE A 91 -2.13 6.22 0.49
N SER A 92 -2.24 5.64 1.69
CA SER A 92 -2.30 4.18 1.86
C SER A 92 -3.50 3.55 1.14
N GLY A 93 -4.65 4.23 1.14
CA GLY A 93 -5.85 3.78 0.43
C GLY A 93 -5.64 3.68 -1.08
N PHE A 94 -4.90 4.64 -1.66
CA PHE A 94 -4.59 4.63 -3.10
C PHE A 94 -3.61 3.53 -3.48
N ALA A 95 -2.59 3.26 -2.66
CA ALA A 95 -1.64 2.18 -2.94
C ALA A 95 -2.33 0.80 -2.94
N SER A 96 -3.18 0.54 -1.95
CA SER A 96 -3.99 -0.69 -1.86
C SER A 96 -4.98 -0.82 -3.02
N LEU A 97 -5.62 0.31 -3.41
CA LEU A 97 -6.51 0.35 -4.55
C LEU A 97 -5.76 0.06 -5.87
N ASN A 98 -4.58 0.63 -6.06
CA ASN A 98 -3.76 0.41 -7.25
C ASN A 98 -3.35 -1.07 -7.38
N GLU A 99 -2.89 -1.68 -6.28
CA GLU A 99 -2.55 -3.11 -6.27
C GLU A 99 -3.77 -4.00 -6.60
N ASN A 100 -4.96 -3.62 -6.13
CA ASN A 100 -6.20 -4.33 -6.48
C ASN A 100 -6.55 -4.20 -7.97
N VAL A 101 -6.37 -3.00 -8.54
CA VAL A 101 -6.57 -2.76 -9.97
C VAL A 101 -5.58 -3.57 -10.80
N ASP A 102 -4.30 -3.56 -10.45
CA ASP A 102 -3.26 -4.34 -11.15
C ASP A 102 -3.58 -5.85 -11.12
N ARG A 103 -3.97 -6.38 -9.96
CA ARG A 103 -4.40 -7.78 -9.82
C ARG A 103 -5.60 -8.11 -10.69
N ARG A 104 -6.60 -7.21 -10.77
CA ARG A 104 -7.78 -7.40 -11.63
C ARG A 104 -7.41 -7.38 -13.11
N ILE A 105 -6.50 -6.50 -13.53
CA ILE A 105 -5.99 -6.48 -14.90
C ILE A 105 -5.35 -7.82 -15.25
N GLU A 106 -4.52 -8.37 -14.36
CA GLU A 106 -3.87 -9.66 -14.56
C GLU A 106 -4.89 -10.81 -14.70
N VAL A 107 -5.92 -10.83 -13.84
CA VAL A 107 -7.01 -11.81 -13.93
C VAL A 107 -7.78 -11.68 -15.25
N PHE A 108 -8.10 -10.45 -15.68
CA PHE A 108 -8.79 -10.24 -16.95
C PHE A 108 -7.95 -10.63 -18.16
N ASN A 109 -6.65 -10.36 -18.15
CA ASN A 109 -5.73 -10.81 -19.20
C ASN A 109 -5.70 -12.33 -19.26
N GLN A 110 -5.58 -13.01 -18.11
CA GLN A 110 -5.59 -14.47 -18.06
C GLN A 110 -6.91 -15.05 -18.59
N GLN A 111 -8.04 -14.40 -18.26
CA GLN A 111 -9.35 -14.80 -18.74
C GLN A 111 -9.49 -14.57 -20.25
N ALA A 112 -8.96 -13.48 -20.78
CA ALA A 112 -8.94 -13.19 -22.21
C ALA A 112 -8.15 -14.26 -22.97
N GLU A 113 -6.93 -14.58 -22.53
CA GLU A 113 -6.11 -15.65 -23.13
C GLU A 113 -6.80 -17.01 -23.09
N ASN A 114 -7.44 -17.35 -21.97
CA ASN A 114 -8.16 -18.63 -21.85
C ASN A 114 -9.36 -18.69 -22.80
N THR A 115 -10.04 -17.57 -23.00
CA THR A 115 -11.17 -17.45 -23.91
C THR A 115 -10.70 -17.56 -25.36
N GLU A 116 -9.58 -16.91 -25.72
CA GLU A 116 -8.97 -16.99 -27.04
C GLU A 116 -8.57 -18.43 -27.39
N LYS A 117 -7.87 -19.13 -26.48
CA LYS A 117 -7.53 -20.55 -26.65
C LYS A 117 -8.74 -21.45 -26.83
N LEU A 118 -9.86 -21.14 -26.16
CA LEU A 118 -11.10 -21.88 -26.33
C LEU A 118 -11.73 -21.61 -27.70
N LEU A 119 -11.74 -20.37 -28.15
CA LEU A 119 -12.23 -19.99 -29.47
C LEU A 119 -11.44 -20.66 -30.59
N GLU A 120 -10.10 -20.69 -30.48
CA GLU A 120 -9.23 -21.39 -31.43
C GLU A 120 -9.62 -22.87 -31.55
N ARG A 121 -9.78 -23.57 -30.42
CA ARG A 121 -10.17 -24.98 -30.41
C ARG A 121 -11.54 -25.22 -31.04
N ILE A 122 -12.51 -24.37 -30.74
CA ILE A 122 -13.86 -24.48 -31.32
C ILE A 122 -13.79 -24.22 -32.83
N ALA A 123 -12.99 -23.25 -33.28
CA ALA A 123 -12.80 -22.96 -34.70
C ALA A 123 -12.16 -24.15 -35.44
N GLU A 124 -11.14 -24.79 -34.86
CA GLU A 124 -10.53 -26.00 -35.42
C GLU A 124 -11.53 -27.16 -35.53
N GLN A 125 -12.32 -27.40 -34.48
CA GLN A 125 -13.35 -28.44 -34.48
C GLN A 125 -14.44 -28.17 -35.53
N ALA A 126 -14.87 -26.92 -35.66
CA ALA A 126 -15.85 -26.52 -36.66
C ALA A 126 -15.29 -26.72 -38.09
N ALA A 127 -14.05 -26.31 -38.33
CA ALA A 127 -13.39 -26.49 -39.62
C ALA A 127 -13.22 -27.96 -40.00
N ALA A 128 -12.83 -28.82 -39.04
CA ALA A 128 -12.74 -30.26 -39.23
C ALA A 128 -14.10 -30.87 -39.60
N SER A 129 -15.15 -30.50 -38.86
CA SER A 129 -16.53 -30.98 -39.10
C SER A 129 -17.05 -30.55 -40.48
N LEU A 130 -16.78 -29.32 -40.90
CA LEU A 130 -17.15 -28.83 -42.23
C LEU A 130 -16.42 -29.59 -43.35
N LYS A 131 -15.13 -29.85 -43.19
CA LYS A 131 -14.34 -30.64 -44.15
C LYS A 131 -14.83 -32.08 -44.27
N GLU A 132 -15.20 -32.69 -43.16
CA GLU A 132 -15.81 -34.02 -43.15
C GLU A 132 -17.14 -34.02 -43.92
N LEU A 133 -18.00 -33.03 -43.66
CA LEU A 133 -19.28 -32.87 -44.35
C LEU A 133 -19.10 -32.66 -45.87
N GLU A 134 -18.16 -31.80 -46.27
CA GLU A 134 -17.81 -31.55 -47.67
C GLU A 134 -17.35 -32.85 -48.37
N THR A 135 -16.48 -33.61 -47.71
CA THR A 135 -16.01 -34.91 -48.21
C THR A 135 -17.17 -35.88 -48.40
N HIS A 136 -18.08 -35.95 -47.43
CA HIS A 136 -19.25 -36.82 -47.47
C HIS A 136 -20.19 -36.43 -48.63
N TYR A 137 -20.43 -35.13 -48.83
CA TYR A 137 -21.22 -34.59 -49.93
C TYR A 137 -20.65 -35.00 -51.29
N TYR A 138 -19.38 -34.69 -51.58
CA TYR A 138 -18.79 -35.05 -52.87
C TYR A 138 -18.68 -36.56 -53.10
N SER A 139 -18.42 -37.35 -52.05
CA SER A 139 -18.39 -38.83 -52.16
C SER A 139 -19.77 -39.43 -52.47
N SER A 140 -20.85 -38.74 -52.06
CA SER A 140 -22.22 -39.18 -52.32
C SER A 140 -22.64 -38.84 -53.75
N VAL A 141 -22.31 -37.64 -54.23
CA VAL A 141 -22.55 -37.20 -55.62
C VAL A 141 -21.78 -38.07 -56.63
N ALA A 142 -20.52 -38.39 -56.33
CA ALA A 142 -19.72 -39.28 -57.19
C ALA A 142 -20.33 -40.68 -57.28
N ARG A 143 -20.86 -41.23 -56.17
CA ARG A 143 -21.51 -42.54 -56.13
C ARG A 143 -22.85 -42.58 -56.87
N THR A 144 -23.66 -41.52 -56.77
CA THR A 144 -24.94 -41.45 -57.51
C THR A 144 -24.70 -41.38 -59.01
N HIS A 145 -23.72 -40.60 -59.48
CA HIS A 145 -23.37 -40.56 -60.90
C HIS A 145 -22.81 -41.89 -61.46
N GLN A 146 -22.28 -42.77 -60.60
CA GLN A 146 -21.76 -44.08 -60.98
C GLN A 146 -22.84 -45.17 -61.05
N LEU A 147 -24.03 -44.91 -60.48
CA LEU A 147 -25.19 -45.82 -60.52
C LEU A 147 -26.14 -45.50 -61.69
N ASP A 148 -26.04 -44.29 -62.26
CA ASP A 148 -26.87 -43.81 -63.38
C ASP A 148 -26.20 -43.94 -64.77
N ALA A 149 -25.05 -44.64 -64.86
CA ALA A 149 -24.32 -44.94 -66.11
C ALA A 149 -24.23 -46.44 -66.37
#